data_AF-A0A6P9CV87-F1
#
_entry.id   AF-A0A6P9CV87-F1
#
_cell.length_a   1.000
_cell.length_b   1.000
_cell.length_c   1.000
_cell.angle_alpha   90.00
_cell.angle_beta   90.00
_cell.angle_gamma   90.00
#
_symmetry.space_group_name_H-M   'P 1'
#
loop_
_entity.id
_entity.type
_entity.pdbx_description
1 polymer ?
#
loop_
_entity_poly.entity_id
_entity_poly.type
_entity_poly.pdbx_seq_one_letter_code
_entity_poly.pdbx_strand_id
1 'polypeptide(L)'
;MAGVEGDDAGAVLDHIVTQFNTYEEYLDSQITTQDLFYLENEEMARQLVELGFRGSGEVLKREDFIARKLAAEASRISERQQQKILSSAGKELKDNFLKALAEREEANRNGKVSSIIFIRDRNARGQEVSAYIDYAHRLKVDEFDVYFSGKKKLFPRRSDLRLFLQLGPKPLLHEFKPKLPGGCRKCMWLTL
;
A
#
# COMPACT_ATOMS: atom_id res chain seq x y z
N MET A 1 17.67 22.75 -29.47
CA MET A 1 17.22 23.54 -28.31
C MET A 1 15.82 24.04 -28.62
N ALA A 2 14.78 23.90 -27.82
CA ALA A 2 14.61 23.42 -26.46
C ALA A 2 13.15 22.93 -26.33
N GLY A 3 12.91 21.90 -25.52
CA GLY A 3 11.58 21.28 -25.34
C GLY A 3 11.46 20.67 -23.95
N VAL A 4 11.82 21.45 -22.92
CA VAL A 4 11.79 21.06 -21.51
C VAL A 4 11.21 22.23 -20.71
N GLU A 5 9.91 22.50 -20.85
CA GLU A 5 9.21 23.49 -20.01
C GLU A 5 7.85 22.96 -19.48
N GLY A 6 7.56 21.67 -19.64
CA GLY A 6 6.28 21.07 -19.21
C GLY A 6 6.29 20.44 -17.81
N ASP A 7 7.42 19.88 -17.37
CA ASP A 7 7.46 19.05 -16.16
C ASP A 7 7.73 19.86 -14.87
N ASP A 8 8.41 21.01 -14.96
CA ASP A 8 8.76 21.85 -13.80
C ASP A 8 7.53 22.63 -13.28
N ALA A 9 6.71 23.17 -14.20
CA ALA A 9 5.47 23.86 -13.84
C ALA A 9 4.46 22.93 -13.13
N GLY A 10 4.40 21.66 -13.52
CA GLY A 10 3.58 20.66 -12.84
C GLY A 10 3.97 20.46 -11.37
N ALA A 11 5.26 20.33 -11.10
CA ALA A 11 5.79 20.14 -9.75
C ALA A 11 5.64 21.38 -8.86
N VAL A 12 5.83 22.58 -9.42
CA VAL A 12 5.59 23.84 -8.70
C VAL A 12 4.12 23.98 -8.30
N LEU A 13 3.20 23.66 -9.22
CA LEU A 13 1.77 23.68 -8.95
C LEU A 13 1.36 22.64 -7.90
N ASP A 14 1.93 21.45 -7.95
CA ASP A 14 1.68 20.42 -6.93
C ASP A 14 2.22 20.86 -5.55
N HIS A 15 3.37 21.54 -5.53
CA HIS A 15 3.89 22.13 -4.29
C HIS A 15 2.92 23.18 -3.72
N ILE A 16 2.39 24.08 -4.56
CA ILE A 16 1.41 25.09 -4.17
C ILE A 16 0.14 24.44 -3.60
N VAL A 17 -0.41 23.42 -4.27
CA VAL A 17 -1.62 22.70 -3.82
C VAL A 17 -1.38 21.95 -2.50
N THR A 18 -0.15 21.51 -2.22
CA THR A 18 0.20 20.89 -0.93
C THR A 18 0.43 21.91 0.20
N GLN A 19 0.89 23.12 -0.12
CA GLN A 19 1.19 24.16 0.85
C GLN A 19 -0.07 24.88 1.35
N PHE A 20 -1.02 25.16 0.45
CA PHE A 20 -2.20 25.96 0.76
C PHE A 20 -3.46 25.09 0.88
N ASN A 21 -4.25 25.34 1.93
CA ASN A 21 -5.49 24.58 2.17
C ASN A 21 -6.65 25.15 1.36
N THR A 22 -6.69 26.44 1.10
CA THR A 22 -7.77 27.05 0.30
C THR A 22 -7.18 27.87 -0.85
N TYR A 23 -7.98 28.03 -1.90
CA TYR A 23 -7.60 28.90 -3.02
C TYR A 23 -7.44 30.35 -2.56
N GLU A 24 -8.23 30.77 -1.56
CA GLU A 24 -8.14 32.10 -0.95
C GLU A 24 -6.82 32.29 -0.21
N GLU A 25 -6.35 31.29 0.54
CA GLU A 25 -5.04 31.33 1.22
C GLU A 25 -3.87 31.45 0.23
N TYR A 26 -3.99 30.79 -0.94
CA TYR A 26 -3.04 30.96 -2.04
C TYR A 26 -3.05 32.39 -2.61
N LEU A 27 -4.23 32.97 -2.85
CA LEU A 27 -4.33 34.35 -3.32
C LEU A 27 -3.79 35.35 -2.29
N ASP A 28 -4.11 35.15 -1.01
CA ASP A 28 -3.67 36.00 0.08
C ASP A 28 -2.14 35.96 0.24
N SER A 29 -1.49 34.82 -0.06
CA SER A 29 -0.02 34.72 -0.07
C SER A 29 0.67 35.60 -1.12
N GLN A 30 -0.07 36.03 -2.15
CA GLN A 30 0.42 36.92 -3.20
C GLN A 30 0.06 38.39 -2.96
N ILE A 31 -0.79 38.69 -1.98
CA ILE A 31 -1.14 40.07 -1.62
C ILE A 31 -0.01 40.66 -0.77
N THR A 32 0.51 41.81 -1.17
CA THR A 32 1.54 42.51 -0.40
C THR A 32 0.93 43.51 0.59
N THR A 33 1.72 43.90 1.60
CA THR A 33 1.31 44.95 2.55
C THR A 33 1.05 46.30 1.87
N GLN A 34 1.69 46.54 0.72
CA GLN A 34 1.47 47.73 -0.08
C GLN A 34 0.10 47.72 -0.77
N ASP A 35 -0.36 46.54 -1.22
CA ASP A 35 -1.69 46.38 -1.81
C ASP A 35 -2.77 46.63 -0.77
N LEU A 36 -2.59 46.11 0.45
CA LEU A 36 -3.48 46.39 1.59
C LEU A 36 -3.49 47.89 1.97
N PHE A 37 -2.34 48.56 1.90
CA PHE A 37 -2.23 49.99 2.22
C PHE A 37 -2.93 50.89 1.19
N TYR A 38 -2.90 50.54 -0.10
CA TYR A 38 -3.51 51.36 -1.15
C TYR A 38 -4.95 51.00 -1.47
N LEU A 39 -5.35 49.74 -1.32
CA LEU A 39 -6.69 49.27 -1.66
C LEU A 39 -7.63 49.25 -0.46
N GLU A 40 -7.08 49.14 0.76
CA GLU A 40 -7.79 48.97 2.06
C GLU A 40 -8.82 47.81 2.11
N ASN A 41 -9.02 47.11 1.00
CA ASN A 41 -9.99 46.05 0.81
C ASN A 41 -9.31 44.81 0.23
N GLU A 42 -9.27 43.75 1.04
CA GLU A 42 -8.65 42.46 0.71
C GLU A 42 -9.31 41.79 -0.51
N GLU A 43 -10.63 41.92 -0.68
CA GLU A 43 -11.36 41.30 -1.78
C GLU A 43 -10.98 41.93 -3.13
N MET A 44 -10.74 43.25 -3.15
CA MET A 44 -10.28 43.93 -4.36
C MET A 44 -8.83 43.53 -4.70
N ALA A 45 -7.97 43.36 -3.69
CA ALA A 45 -6.61 42.88 -3.91
C ALA A 45 -6.60 41.45 -4.48
N ARG A 46 -7.45 40.55 -3.96
CA ARG A 46 -7.61 39.19 -4.52
C ARG A 46 -8.04 39.21 -5.98
N GLN A 47 -9.00 40.06 -6.36
CA GLN A 47 -9.45 40.19 -7.74
C GLN A 47 -8.35 40.69 -8.68
N LEU A 48 -7.52 41.63 -8.23
CA LEU A 48 -6.40 42.14 -9.01
C LEU A 48 -5.31 41.09 -9.23
N VAL A 49 -5.09 40.22 -8.23
CA VAL A 49 -4.19 39.07 -8.36
C VAL A 49 -4.79 38.04 -9.32
N GLU A 50 -6.05 37.67 -9.16
CA GLU A 50 -6.74 36.69 -10.01
C GLU A 50 -6.79 37.11 -11.49
N LEU A 51 -6.89 38.41 -11.76
CA LEU A 51 -6.85 38.98 -13.12
C LEU A 51 -5.42 39.14 -13.67
N GLY A 52 -4.39 38.84 -12.89
CA GLY A 52 -2.98 38.93 -13.30
C GLY A 52 -2.42 40.35 -13.36
N PHE A 53 -3.10 41.34 -12.77
CA PHE A 53 -2.61 42.73 -12.68
C PHE A 53 -1.59 42.91 -11.54
N ARG A 54 -1.58 42.01 -10.56
CA ARG A 54 -0.63 41.98 -9.44
C ARG A 54 -0.18 40.54 -9.21
N GLY A 55 1.10 40.25 -9.43
CA GLY A 55 1.65 38.90 -9.24
C GLY A 55 2.75 38.57 -10.23
N SER A 56 3.67 37.70 -9.81
CA SER A 56 4.77 37.22 -10.65
C SER A 56 4.30 36.05 -11.53
N GLY A 57 3.52 36.34 -12.57
CA GLY A 57 3.18 35.39 -13.63
C GLY A 57 1.76 34.83 -13.58
N GLU A 58 1.50 33.88 -14.49
CA GLU A 58 0.19 33.28 -14.75
C GLU A 58 -0.42 32.67 -13.48
N VAL A 59 -1.51 33.28 -12.99
CA VAL A 59 -2.21 32.80 -11.80
C VAL A 59 -2.97 31.54 -12.13
N LEU A 60 -2.75 30.49 -11.34
CA LEU A 60 -3.49 29.24 -11.43
C LEU A 60 -5.00 29.52 -11.29
N LYS A 61 -5.79 29.05 -12.25
CA LYS A 61 -7.24 29.21 -12.20
C LYS A 61 -7.82 28.50 -10.98
N ARG A 62 -8.85 29.12 -10.38
CA ARG A 62 -9.63 28.52 -9.29
C ARG A 62 -10.05 27.09 -9.59
N GLU A 63 -10.54 26.84 -10.80
CA GLU A 63 -10.98 25.53 -11.26
C GLU A 63 -9.84 24.50 -11.26
N ASP A 64 -8.65 24.88 -11.74
CA ASP A 64 -7.48 24.01 -11.80
C ASP A 64 -6.92 23.69 -10.41
N PHE A 65 -6.87 24.68 -9.51
CA PHE A 65 -6.46 24.47 -8.11
C PHE A 65 -7.37 23.47 -7.40
N ILE A 66 -8.69 23.69 -7.51
CA ILE A 66 -9.69 22.81 -6.89
C ILE A 66 -9.64 21.42 -7.52
N ALA A 67 -9.56 21.32 -8.85
CA ALA A 67 -9.50 20.04 -9.55
C ALA A 67 -8.28 19.22 -9.14
N ARG A 68 -7.10 19.84 -9.06
CA ARG A 68 -5.87 19.15 -8.60
C ARG A 68 -5.94 18.73 -7.15
N LYS A 69 -6.48 19.59 -6.28
CA LYS A 69 -6.66 19.25 -4.86
C LYS A 69 -7.63 18.08 -4.69
N LEU A 70 -8.76 18.11 -5.37
CA LEU A 70 -9.75 17.03 -5.39
C LEU A 70 -9.15 15.75 -5.98
N ALA A 71 -8.34 15.83 -7.02
CA ALA A 71 -7.66 14.67 -7.60
C ALA A 71 -6.65 14.05 -6.63
N ALA A 72 -5.85 14.89 -5.94
CA ALA A 72 -4.93 14.43 -4.91
C ALA A 72 -5.66 13.79 -3.73
N GLU A 73 -6.75 14.39 -3.26
CA GLU A 73 -7.56 13.85 -2.18
C GLU A 73 -8.28 12.56 -2.59
N ALA A 74 -8.87 12.51 -3.79
CA ALA A 74 -9.50 11.32 -4.35
C ALA A 74 -8.50 10.18 -4.51
N SER A 75 -7.27 10.48 -4.96
CA SER A 75 -6.19 9.49 -5.04
C SER A 75 -5.86 8.93 -3.64
N ARG A 76 -5.67 9.79 -2.64
CA ARG A 76 -5.43 9.36 -1.25
C ARG A 76 -6.58 8.55 -0.66
N ILE A 77 -7.82 8.93 -0.97
CA ILE A 77 -9.02 8.19 -0.53
C ILE A 77 -9.08 6.84 -1.24
N SER A 78 -8.83 6.78 -2.54
CA SER A 78 -8.83 5.55 -3.33
C SER A 78 -7.75 4.57 -2.87
N GLU A 79 -6.55 5.05 -2.54
CA GLU A 79 -5.48 4.24 -1.95
C GLU A 79 -5.89 3.68 -0.59
N ARG A 80 -6.50 4.50 0.27
CA ARG A 80 -7.04 4.04 1.57
C ARG A 80 -8.19 3.05 1.40
N GLN A 81 -9.03 3.24 0.41
CA GLN A 81 -10.15 2.33 0.10
C GLN A 81 -9.65 1.02 -0.48
N GLN A 82 -8.68 1.05 -1.38
CA GLN A 82 -8.02 -0.14 -1.93
C GLN A 82 -7.31 -0.94 -0.82
N GLN A 83 -6.70 -0.27 0.14
CA GLN A 83 -6.16 -0.91 1.35
C GLN A 83 -7.26 -1.51 2.25
N LYS A 84 -8.49 -0.98 2.22
CA LYS A 84 -9.64 -1.49 2.99
C LYS A 84 -10.36 -2.66 2.33
N ILE A 85 -10.32 -2.83 1.01
CA ILE A 85 -10.90 -4.01 0.37
C ILE A 85 -10.05 -5.23 0.77
N LEU A 86 -10.63 -6.06 1.64
CA LEU A 86 -10.01 -7.31 2.09
C LEU A 86 -9.85 -8.24 0.87
N SER A 87 -8.67 -8.85 0.70
CA SER A 87 -8.39 -9.77 -0.40
C SER A 87 -9.19 -11.08 -0.31
N SER A 88 -9.76 -11.38 0.86
CA SER A 88 -10.69 -12.49 1.08
C SER A 88 -12.16 -12.15 0.83
N ALA A 89 -12.53 -10.88 0.66
CA ALA A 89 -13.93 -10.47 0.53
C ALA A 89 -14.56 -11.09 -0.73
N GLY A 90 -15.69 -11.79 -0.55
CA GLY A 90 -16.45 -12.40 -1.65
C GLY A 90 -15.87 -13.69 -2.24
N LYS A 91 -14.85 -14.30 -1.62
CA LYS A 91 -14.23 -15.54 -2.12
C LYS A 91 -14.71 -16.79 -1.38
N GLU A 92 -15.06 -17.82 -2.14
CA GLU A 92 -15.38 -19.14 -1.60
C GLU A 92 -14.10 -19.93 -1.30
N LEU A 93 -13.65 -19.84 -0.04
CA LEU A 93 -12.46 -20.55 0.42
C LEU A 93 -12.84 -21.96 0.85
N LYS A 94 -12.35 -22.98 0.13
CA LYS A 94 -12.58 -24.40 0.47
C LYS A 94 -11.67 -24.89 1.59
N ASP A 95 -10.42 -24.40 1.64
CA ASP A 95 -9.42 -24.85 2.59
C ASP A 95 -9.58 -24.18 3.97
N ASN A 96 -9.56 -24.98 5.04
CA ASN A 96 -9.61 -24.48 6.43
C ASN A 96 -8.47 -23.50 6.74
N PHE A 97 -7.30 -23.71 6.13
CA PHE A 97 -6.16 -22.80 6.24
C PHE A 97 -6.47 -21.41 5.68
N LEU A 98 -7.05 -21.34 4.47
CA LEU A 98 -7.39 -20.08 3.82
C LEU A 98 -8.53 -19.37 4.56
N LYS A 99 -9.54 -20.11 5.04
CA LYS A 99 -10.60 -19.54 5.89
C LYS A 99 -10.01 -18.86 7.13
N ALA A 100 -9.10 -19.52 7.83
CA ALA A 100 -8.46 -18.98 9.02
C ALA A 100 -7.53 -17.77 8.72
N LEU A 101 -7.01 -17.64 7.49
CA LEU A 101 -6.28 -16.45 7.05
C LEU A 101 -7.23 -15.30 6.72
N ALA A 102 -8.36 -15.59 6.06
CA ALA A 102 -9.38 -14.61 5.72
C ALA A 102 -9.99 -13.96 6.97
N GLU A 103 -10.38 -14.76 7.96
CA GLU A 103 -10.91 -14.27 9.24
C GLU A 103 -9.92 -13.34 9.96
N ARG A 104 -8.62 -13.57 9.81
CA ARG A 104 -7.57 -12.77 10.46
C ARG A 104 -7.04 -11.64 9.58
N GLU A 105 -7.45 -11.55 8.32
CA GLU A 105 -6.91 -10.56 7.37
C GLU A 105 -7.17 -9.14 7.87
N GLU A 106 -8.41 -8.83 8.21
CA GLU A 106 -8.81 -7.49 8.67
C GLU A 106 -8.07 -7.08 9.95
N ALA A 107 -7.99 -7.99 10.93
CA ALA A 107 -7.31 -7.73 12.18
C ALA A 107 -5.79 -7.50 11.99
N ASN A 108 -5.16 -8.24 11.08
CA ASN A 108 -3.73 -8.07 10.76
C ASN A 108 -3.46 -6.80 9.94
N ARG A 109 -4.33 -6.45 8.97
CA ARG A 109 -4.21 -5.18 8.22
C ARG A 109 -4.33 -3.96 9.13
N ASN A 110 -5.27 -4.01 10.08
CA ASN A 110 -5.49 -2.95 11.05
C ASN A 110 -4.49 -2.95 12.22
N GLY A 111 -3.56 -3.92 12.27
CA GLY A 111 -2.58 -4.04 13.36
C GLY A 111 -3.18 -4.40 14.73
N LYS A 112 -4.42 -4.89 14.77
CA LYS A 112 -5.08 -5.34 16.00
C LYS A 112 -4.53 -6.68 16.49
N VAL A 113 -4.09 -7.52 15.55
CA VAL A 113 -3.51 -8.84 15.81
C VAL A 113 -2.26 -8.99 14.95
N SER A 114 -1.22 -9.63 15.46
CA SER A 114 -0.08 -10.09 14.66
C SER A 114 -0.16 -11.61 14.52
N SER A 115 -0.12 -12.12 13.29
CA SER A 115 -0.20 -13.55 13.01
C SER A 115 1.05 -14.02 12.28
N ILE A 116 1.68 -15.08 12.80
CA ILE A 116 2.80 -15.75 12.14
C ILE A 116 2.31 -17.08 11.56
N ILE A 117 2.54 -17.27 10.27
CA ILE A 117 2.18 -18.48 9.55
C ILE A 117 3.39 -19.40 9.51
N PHE A 118 3.25 -20.60 10.06
CA PHE A 118 4.24 -21.65 9.88
C PHE A 118 3.84 -22.55 8.70
N ILE A 119 4.73 -22.65 7.70
CA ILE A 119 4.54 -23.53 6.54
C ILE A 119 5.63 -24.59 6.54
N ARG A 120 5.24 -25.83 6.26
CA ARG A 120 6.14 -26.94 5.97
C ARG A 120 5.68 -27.59 4.67
N ASP A 121 6.57 -27.63 3.68
CA ASP A 121 6.31 -28.24 2.38
C ASP A 121 7.51 -29.09 1.93
N ARG A 122 7.29 -29.94 0.93
CA ARG A 122 8.34 -30.75 0.30
C ARG A 122 8.51 -30.31 -1.13
N ASN A 123 9.73 -29.92 -1.49
CA ASN A 123 10.07 -29.59 -2.86
C ASN A 123 10.00 -30.87 -3.73
N ALA A 124 9.89 -30.72 -5.06
CA ALA A 124 9.89 -31.85 -6.01
C ALA A 124 11.14 -32.75 -5.89
N ARG A 125 12.25 -32.20 -5.35
CA ARG A 125 13.49 -32.92 -5.02
C ARG A 125 13.44 -33.72 -3.70
N GLY A 126 12.29 -33.75 -3.02
CA GLY A 126 12.11 -34.40 -1.72
C GLY A 126 12.74 -33.66 -0.54
N GLN A 127 13.23 -32.44 -0.75
CA GLN A 127 13.77 -31.60 0.31
C GLN A 127 12.63 -31.01 1.14
N GLU A 128 12.72 -31.12 2.46
CA GLU A 128 11.78 -30.46 3.36
C GLU A 128 12.17 -28.99 3.49
N VAL A 129 11.18 -28.12 3.23
CA VAL A 129 11.30 -26.68 3.34
C VAL A 129 10.30 -26.23 4.39
N SER A 130 10.77 -25.56 5.43
CA SER A 130 9.88 -24.93 6.40
C SER A 130 10.24 -23.47 6.64
N ALA A 131 9.23 -22.65 6.91
CA ALA A 131 9.44 -21.25 7.24
C ALA A 131 8.33 -20.64 8.10
N TYR A 132 8.72 -19.57 8.78
CA TYR A 132 7.81 -18.65 9.46
C TYR A 132 7.60 -17.42 8.58
N ILE A 133 6.35 -17.12 8.27
CA ILE A 133 5.95 -15.98 7.45
C ILE A 133 5.14 -15.04 8.33
N ASP A 134 5.56 -13.79 8.43
CA ASP A 134 4.76 -12.75 9.06
C ASP A 134 3.59 -12.40 8.12
N TYR A 135 2.36 -12.67 8.57
CA TYR A 135 1.17 -12.46 7.77
C TYR A 135 0.89 -10.98 7.53
N ALA A 136 1.05 -10.14 8.56
CA ALA A 136 0.80 -8.71 8.46
C ALA A 136 1.80 -8.04 7.52
N HIS A 137 3.07 -8.42 7.60
CA HIS A 137 4.09 -7.96 6.65
C HIS A 137 3.77 -8.42 5.23
N ARG A 138 3.38 -9.69 5.06
CA ARG A 138 3.10 -10.24 3.73
C ARG A 138 1.91 -9.57 3.08
N LEU A 139 0.84 -9.28 3.83
CA LEU A 139 -0.35 -8.57 3.33
C LEU A 139 -0.04 -7.18 2.77
N LYS A 140 1.03 -6.54 3.22
CA LYS A 140 1.45 -5.21 2.73
C LYS A 140 2.32 -5.28 1.47
N VAL A 141 3.13 -6.33 1.35
CA VAL A 141 4.15 -6.45 0.28
C VAL A 141 3.63 -7.21 -0.94
N ASP A 142 2.66 -8.10 -0.76
CA ASP A 142 2.22 -9.06 -1.78
C ASP A 142 0.70 -9.02 -1.92
N GLU A 143 0.20 -9.21 -3.13
CA GLU A 143 -1.23 -9.22 -3.39
C GLU A 143 -1.84 -10.57 -2.94
N PHE A 144 -2.60 -10.56 -1.84
CA PHE A 144 -3.20 -11.78 -1.29
C PHE A 144 -4.36 -12.34 -2.09
N ASP A 145 -4.84 -11.58 -3.07
CA ASP A 145 -5.93 -11.96 -3.95
C ASP A 145 -5.64 -13.32 -4.61
N VAL A 146 -4.43 -13.46 -5.16
CA VAL A 146 -3.99 -14.63 -5.93
C VAL A 146 -3.96 -15.90 -5.07
N TYR A 147 -3.65 -15.77 -3.78
CA TYR A 147 -3.61 -16.88 -2.83
C TYR A 147 -5.02 -17.33 -2.44
N PHE A 148 -5.91 -16.39 -2.13
CA PHE A 148 -7.31 -16.69 -1.83
C PHE A 148 -8.09 -17.23 -3.03
N SER A 149 -7.72 -16.80 -4.25
CA SER A 149 -8.29 -17.30 -5.51
C SER A 149 -7.77 -18.70 -5.89
N GLY A 150 -6.84 -19.28 -5.12
CA GLY A 150 -6.26 -20.61 -5.39
C GLY A 150 -5.33 -20.68 -6.61
N LYS A 151 -5.09 -19.55 -7.30
CA LYS A 151 -4.19 -19.45 -8.46
C LYS A 151 -2.74 -19.70 -8.07
N LYS A 152 -2.36 -19.34 -6.84
CA LYS A 152 -1.01 -19.51 -6.30
C LYS A 152 -1.07 -20.12 -4.90
N LYS A 153 -0.15 -21.04 -4.61
CA LYS A 153 0.02 -21.59 -3.26
C LYS A 153 0.98 -20.72 -2.46
N LEU A 154 0.65 -20.50 -1.19
CA LEU A 154 1.54 -19.79 -0.27
C LEU A 154 2.76 -20.67 0.01
N PHE A 155 3.95 -20.18 -0.35
CA PHE A 155 5.22 -20.90 -0.23
C PHE A 155 6.28 -19.98 0.38
N PRO A 156 7.20 -20.52 1.21
CA PRO A 156 8.30 -19.75 1.76
C PRO A 156 9.14 -19.01 0.70
N ARG A 157 9.38 -17.71 0.90
CA ARG A 157 10.34 -16.91 0.13
C ARG A 157 11.58 -16.59 0.97
N ARG A 158 12.64 -16.15 0.29
CA ARG A 158 13.88 -15.70 0.93
C ARG A 158 13.69 -14.49 1.86
N SER A 159 12.63 -13.71 1.65
CA SER A 159 12.23 -12.56 2.48
C SER A 159 11.63 -12.94 3.83
N ASP A 160 11.29 -14.22 4.03
CA ASP A 160 10.52 -14.65 5.20
C ASP A 160 11.45 -15.00 6.37
N LEU A 161 10.92 -14.88 7.60
CA LEU A 161 11.72 -14.66 8.80
C LEU A 161 12.74 -15.75 9.10
N ARG A 162 12.51 -17.01 8.68
CA ARG A 162 13.52 -18.10 8.70
C ARG A 162 13.13 -19.15 7.66
N LEU A 163 14.03 -19.47 6.73
CA LEU A 163 13.90 -20.59 5.80
C LEU A 163 14.79 -21.74 6.27
N PHE A 164 14.20 -22.84 6.72
CA PHE A 164 14.93 -24.08 6.95
C PHE A 164 14.80 -24.97 5.71
N LEU A 165 15.90 -25.12 4.99
CA LEU A 165 16.02 -26.06 3.89
C LEU A 165 16.95 -27.18 4.38
N GLN A 166 16.43 -28.40 4.55
CA GLN A 166 17.29 -29.51 4.94
C GLN A 166 18.12 -29.94 3.73
N LEU A 167 19.29 -29.32 3.60
CA LEU A 167 20.32 -29.67 2.62
C LEU A 167 21.13 -30.83 3.18
N GLY A 168 20.74 -32.06 2.87
CA GLY A 168 21.57 -33.22 3.18
C GLY A 168 21.34 -34.37 2.20
N PRO A 169 22.39 -35.06 1.74
CA PRO A 169 22.22 -36.41 1.20
C PRO A 169 21.67 -37.28 2.33
N LYS A 170 20.69 -38.14 2.02
CA LYS A 170 20.18 -39.13 2.99
C LYS A 170 21.38 -39.91 3.54
N PRO A 171 21.72 -39.85 4.84
CA PRO A 171 22.60 -40.85 5.40
C PRO A 171 21.87 -42.18 5.30
N LEU A 172 22.59 -43.21 4.87
CA LEU A 172 22.18 -44.61 4.94
C LEU A 172 22.05 -45.00 6.42
N LEU A 173 20.97 -44.56 7.07
CA LEU A 173 20.51 -45.16 8.32
C LEU A 173 19.46 -46.19 7.93
N HIS A 174 19.92 -47.44 7.94
CA HIS A 174 19.06 -48.59 8.11
C HIS A 174 18.30 -48.38 9.42
N GLU A 175 17.00 -48.07 9.36
CA GLU A 175 15.96 -48.89 9.99
C GLU A 175 14.55 -48.24 10.05
N PHE A 176 13.59 -49.17 10.04
CA PHE A 176 12.18 -49.09 10.43
C PHE A 176 11.28 -48.06 9.73
N LYS A 177 10.56 -48.55 8.72
CA LYS A 177 9.28 -47.98 8.29
C LYS A 177 8.17 -48.42 9.26
N PRO A 178 7.57 -47.53 10.08
CA PRO A 178 6.17 -47.68 10.41
C PRO A 178 5.36 -47.17 9.22
N LYS A 179 4.65 -48.09 8.58
CA LYS A 179 3.74 -47.83 7.48
C LYS A 179 2.48 -47.19 8.06
N LEU A 180 2.41 -45.86 8.07
CA LEU A 180 1.16 -45.13 8.32
C LEU A 180 0.59 -44.66 6.97
N PRO A 181 -0.64 -45.07 6.60
CA PRO A 181 -1.32 -44.55 5.42
C PRO A 181 -1.96 -43.21 5.77
N GLY A 182 -1.73 -42.20 4.92
CA GLY A 182 -2.42 -40.91 5.02
C GLY A 182 -1.47 -39.74 5.13
N GLY A 183 -1.41 -38.91 4.08
CA GLY A 183 -0.68 -37.65 4.04
C GLY A 183 -1.29 -36.66 5.03
N CYS A 184 -0.82 -36.68 6.27
CA CYS A 184 -1.25 -35.77 7.31
C CYS A 184 -0.28 -34.58 7.41
N ARG A 185 -0.72 -33.42 6.91
CA ARG A 185 -0.08 -32.13 7.14
C ARG A 185 -0.39 -31.68 8.57
N LYS A 186 0.60 -31.71 9.47
CA LYS A 186 0.49 -31.03 10.77
C LYS A 186 0.90 -29.57 10.59
N CYS A 187 -0.09 -28.69 10.44
CA CYS A 187 0.09 -27.25 10.58
C CYS A 187 -0.10 -26.93 12.07
N MET A 188 0.94 -26.40 12.71
CA MET A 188 0.93 -26.00 14.11
C MET A 188 0.94 -24.48 14.15
N TRP A 189 -0.06 -23.89 14.81
CA TRP A 189 -0.20 -22.44 14.93
C TRP A 189 0.53 -21.99 16.21
N LEU A 190 1.30 -20.91 16.12
CA LEU A 190 1.75 -20.17 17.28
C LEU A 190 0.99 -18.83 17.26
N THR A 191 -0.02 -18.72 18.13
CA THR A 191 -0.63 -17.43 18.46
C THR A 191 0.22 -16.84 19.57
N LEU A 192 0.85 -15.69 19.33
CA LEU A 192 1.45 -14.85 20.36
C LEU A 192 0.43 -13.78 20.77
#